data_AF-A0A4S3PMI2-F1
#
_entry.id   AF-A0A4S3PMI2-F1
#
_cell.length_a   1.000
_cell.length_b   1.000
_cell.length_c   1.000
_cell.angle_alpha   90.00
_cell.angle_beta   90.00
_cell.angle_gamma   90.00
#
_symmetry.space_group_name_H-M   'P 1'
#
loop_
_entity.id
_entity.type
_entity.pdbx_description
1 polymer ?
#
loop_
_entity_poly.entity_id
_entity_poly.type
_entity_poly.pdbx_seq_one_letter_code
_entity_poly.pdbx_strand_id
1 'polypeptide(L)' 'MTFNNFTATMFDLLEQEQVEVSEETNLRDELDVDSLQMVNLTTMLADHYKVSFSNFIENADKTATVGGLYSIVKEGLSK' A
#
# COMPACT_ATOMS: atom_id res chain seq x y z
N MET A 1 3.44 -10.39 8.80
CA MET A 1 3.52 -8.92 8.62
C MET A 1 2.46 -8.28 9.50
N THR A 2 2.80 -7.23 10.25
CA THR A 2 1.84 -6.42 11.02
C THR A 2 1.49 -5.16 10.23
N PHE A 3 0.36 -4.53 10.57
CA PHE A 3 -0.04 -3.25 9.94
C PHE A 3 1.02 -2.16 10.14
N ASN A 4 1.55 -2.02 11.36
CA ASN A 4 2.57 -1.01 11.67
C ASN A 4 3.88 -1.21 10.87
N ASN A 5 4.28 -2.46 10.61
CA ASN A 5 5.46 -2.71 9.78
C ASN A 5 5.18 -2.34 8.33
N PHE A 6 3.97 -2.65 7.84
CA PHE A 6 3.55 -2.29 6.50
C PHE A 6 3.51 -0.76 6.31
N THR A 7 2.92 -0.02 7.26
CA THR A 7 2.83 1.43 7.16
C THR A 7 4.20 2.09 7.18
N ALA A 8 5.13 1.61 8.02
CA ALA A 8 6.51 2.08 8.01
C ALA A 8 7.17 1.90 6.63
N THR A 9 7.04 0.72 6.01
CA THR A 9 7.53 0.49 4.64
C THR A 9 6.82 1.37 3.61
N MET A 10 5.50 1.53 3.71
CA MET A 10 4.73 2.36 2.77
C MET A 10 5.23 3.82 2.78
N PHE A 11 5.45 4.39 3.97
CA PHE A 11 5.97 5.76 4.11
C PHE A 11 7.42 5.90 3.64
N ASP A 12 8.26 4.90 3.90
CA ASP A 12 9.64 4.85 3.38
C ASP A 12 9.65 4.84 1.84
N LEU A 13 8.79 4.04 1.21
CA LEU A 13 8.64 3.97 -0.25
C LEU A 13 8.05 5.24 -0.86
N LEU A 14 7.22 5.96 -0.11
CA LEU A 14 6.67 7.26 -0.52
C LEU A 14 7.66 8.41 -0.30
N GLU A 15 8.80 8.16 0.35
CA GLU A 15 9.75 9.19 0.80
C GLU A 15 9.06 10.29 1.64
N GLN A 16 8.08 9.89 2.46
CA GLN A 16 7.28 10.78 3.30
C GLN A 16 7.53 10.51 4.79
N GLU A 17 7.32 11.54 5.62
CA GLU A 17 7.36 11.38 7.07
C GLU A 17 6.22 10.46 7.51
N GLN A 18 6.55 9.46 8.35
CA GLN A 18 5.55 8.54 8.86
C GLN A 18 4.58 9.30 9.77
N VAL A 19 3.31 9.31 9.38
CA VAL A 19 2.19 9.79 10.20
C VAL A 19 1.35 8.63 10.72
N GLU A 20 0.58 8.89 11.76
CA GLU A 20 -0.39 7.91 12.27
C GLU A 20 -1.51 7.72 11.25
N VAL A 21 -1.73 6.48 10.82
CA VAL A 21 -2.76 6.10 9.84
C VAL A 21 -3.53 4.88 10.33
N SER A 22 -4.75 4.73 9.84
CA SER A 22 -5.62 3.59 10.09
C SER A 22 -5.85 2.78 8.81
N GLU A 23 -6.50 1.62 8.93
CA GLU A 23 -6.87 0.82 7.75
C GLU A 23 -7.87 1.53 6.83
N GLU A 24 -8.67 2.45 7.37
CA GLU A 24 -9.68 3.23 6.64
C GLU A 24 -9.09 4.49 6.00
N THR A 25 -7.85 4.86 6.36
CA THR A 25 -7.20 6.07 5.85
C THR A 25 -7.09 6.04 4.34
N ASN A 26 -7.61 7.08 3.69
CA ASN A 26 -7.61 7.24 2.25
C ASN A 26 -6.29 7.85 1.79
N LEU A 27 -5.60 7.15 0.88
CA LEU A 27 -4.28 7.58 0.41
C LEU A 27 -4.34 8.90 -0.35
N ARG A 28 -5.38 9.13 -1.14
CA ARG A 28 -5.52 10.35 -1.94
C ARG A 28 -5.98 11.52 -1.09
N ASP A 29 -7.02 11.32 -0.30
CA ASP A 29 -7.71 12.42 0.37
C ASP A 29 -6.99 12.86 1.66
N GLU A 30 -6.28 11.94 2.34
CA GLU A 30 -5.61 12.22 3.61
C GLU A 30 -4.09 12.26 3.52
N LEU A 31 -3.48 11.55 2.57
CA LEU A 31 -2.02 11.48 2.39
C LEU A 31 -1.52 12.17 1.11
N ASP A 32 -2.43 12.84 0.39
CA ASP A 32 -2.15 13.57 -0.86
C ASP A 32 -1.41 12.72 -1.92
N VAL A 33 -1.68 11.40 -1.93
CA VAL A 33 -1.09 10.47 -2.90
C VAL A 33 -1.83 10.60 -4.22
N ASP A 34 -1.15 11.14 -5.23
CA ASP A 34 -1.69 11.26 -6.57
C ASP A 34 -1.72 9.92 -7.33
N SER A 35 -2.36 9.91 -8.51
CA SER A 35 -2.50 8.69 -9.33
C SER A 35 -1.15 8.10 -9.78
N LEU A 36 -0.13 8.93 -10.00
CA LEU A 36 1.20 8.47 -10.40
C LEU A 36 1.94 7.87 -9.20
N GLN A 37 1.89 8.54 -8.06
CA GLN A 37 2.43 8.04 -6.80
C GLN A 37 1.77 6.72 -6.40
N MET A 38 0.46 6.56 -6.60
CA MET A 38 -0.25 5.31 -6.34
C MET A 38 0.28 4.14 -7.18
N VAL A 39 0.50 4.37 -8.48
CA VAL A 39 1.05 3.36 -9.39
C VAL A 39 2.48 3.01 -9.00
N ASN A 40 3.29 4.01 -8.66
CA ASN A 40 4.66 3.80 -8.19
C ASN A 40 4.67 3.01 -6.87
N LEU A 41 3.84 3.41 -5.91
CA LEU A 41 3.72 2.75 -4.61
C LEU A 41 3.31 1.28 -4.75
N THR A 42 2.28 0.97 -5.54
CA THR A 42 1.83 -0.41 -5.75
C THR A 42 2.89 -1.26 -6.44
N THR A 43 3.64 -0.68 -7.39
CA THR A 43 4.78 -1.35 -8.04
C THR A 43 5.92 -1.61 -7.05
N MET A 44 6.27 -0.61 -6.23
CA MET A 44 7.34 -0.71 -5.24
C MET A 44 6.97 -1.70 -4.12
N LEU A 45 5.72 -1.71 -3.67
CA LEU A 45 5.22 -2.69 -2.69
C LEU A 45 5.26 -4.11 -3.24
N ALA A 46 4.85 -4.31 -4.51
CA ALA A 46 4.92 -5.61 -5.17
C ALA A 46 6.36 -6.14 -5.22
N ASP A 47 7.33 -5.30 -5.61
CA ASP A 47 8.74 -5.69 -5.65
C ASP A 47 9.33 -5.90 -4.25
N HIS A 48 9.03 -5.01 -3.29
CA HIS A 48 9.53 -5.07 -1.92
C HIS A 48 9.09 -6.36 -1.21
N TYR A 49 7.79 -6.68 -1.27
CA TYR A 49 7.23 -7.86 -0.62
C TYR A 49 7.26 -9.12 -1.49
N LYS A 50 7.83 -9.04 -2.71
CA LYS A 50 7.86 -10.14 -3.68
C LYS A 50 6.47 -10.72 -3.96
N VAL A 51 5.48 -9.84 -4.04
CA VAL A 51 4.08 -10.17 -4.36
C VAL A 51 3.84 -9.86 -5.85
N SER A 52 3.07 -10.70 -6.54
CA SER A 52 2.71 -10.43 -7.94
C SER A 52 1.95 -9.11 -8.07
N PHE A 53 2.37 -8.25 -9.00
CA PHE A 53 1.64 -7.02 -9.32
C PHE A 53 0.20 -7.30 -9.78
N SER A 54 -0.07 -8.48 -10.35
CA SER A 54 -1.43 -8.89 -10.72
C SER A 54 -2.40 -8.87 -9.53
N ASN A 55 -1.94 -9.14 -8.31
CA ASN A 55 -2.79 -9.09 -7.11
C ASN A 55 -3.33 -7.67 -6.85
N PHE A 56 -2.53 -6.64 -7.16
CA PHE A 56 -2.97 -5.24 -7.03
C PHE A 56 -3.97 -4.86 -8.11
N ILE A 57 -3.81 -5.36 -9.34
CA ILE A 57 -4.76 -5.14 -10.44
C ILE A 57 -6.10 -5.81 -10.13
N GLU A 58 -6.08 -7.06 -9.65
CA GLU A 58 -7.28 -7.83 -9.31
C GLU A 58 -8.08 -7.24 -8.14
N ASN A 59 -7.42 -6.45 -7.28
CA ASN A 59 -8.00 -5.82 -6.10
C ASN A 59 -7.91 -4.28 -6.18
N ALA A 60 -7.96 -3.70 -7.39
CA ALA A 60 -7.83 -2.27 -7.61
C ALA A 60 -8.90 -1.44 -6.86
N ASP A 61 -10.04 -2.02 -6.50
CA ASP A 61 -11.07 -1.41 -5.66
C ASP A 61 -10.60 -1.15 -4.22
N LYS A 62 -9.60 -1.90 -3.75
CA LYS A 62 -9.05 -1.79 -2.39
C LYS A 62 -7.81 -0.90 -2.33
N THR A 63 -7.24 -0.46 -3.45
CA THR A 63 -6.00 0.33 -3.43
C THR A 63 -6.19 1.77 -2.97
N ALA A 64 -7.42 2.21 -2.72
CA ALA A 64 -7.73 3.58 -2.27
C ALA A 64 -7.35 3.83 -0.80
N THR A 65 -7.31 2.79 0.03
CA THR A 65 -7.01 2.91 1.46
C THR A 65 -5.73 2.17 1.84
N VAL A 66 -5.10 2.62 2.93
CA VAL A 66 -3.90 1.99 3.50
C VAL A 66 -4.19 0.53 3.90
N GLY A 67 -5.34 0.27 4.52
CA GLY A 67 -5.76 -1.08 4.93
C GLY A 67 -6.03 -2.00 3.74
N GLY A 68 -6.54 -1.46 2.64
CA GLY A 68 -6.74 -2.24 1.43
C GLY A 68 -5.42 -2.65 0.77
N LEU A 69 -4.44 -1.75 0.67
CA LEU A 69 -3.08 -2.11 0.22
C LEU A 69 -2.42 -3.15 1.15
N TYR A 70 -2.54 -2.96 2.46
CA TYR A 70 -2.03 -3.92 3.44
C TYR A 70 -2.65 -5.32 3.24
N SER A 71 -3.97 -5.37 3.02
CA SER A 71 -4.69 -6.62 2.79
C SER A 71 -4.22 -7.33 1.53
N ILE A 72 -4.04 -6.61 0.42
CA ILE A 72 -3.52 -7.17 -0.84
C ILE A 72 -2.14 -7.80 -0.63
N VAL A 73 -1.23 -7.10 0.04
CA VAL A 73 0.13 -7.61 0.31
C VAL A 73 0.07 -8.82 1.24
N LYS A 74 -0.73 -8.76 2.30
CA LYS A 74 -0.87 -9.84 3.27
C LYS A 74 -1.44 -11.12 2.64
N GLU A 75 -2.46 -10.98 1.80
CA GLU A 75 -3.04 -12.10 1.04
C GLU A 75 -2.03 -12.64 0.02
N GLY A 76 -1.30 -11.76 -0.66
CA GLY A 76 -0.27 -12.11 -1.63
C GLY A 76 0.90 -12.89 -1.05
N LEU A 77 1.28 -12.61 0.20
CA LEU A 77 2.32 -13.36 0.94
C LEU A 77 1.84 -14.72 1.47
N SER A 78 0.54 -14.97 1.46
CA SER A 78 -0.06 -16.21 1.97
C SER A 78 -0.30 -17.25 0.87
N LYS A 79 -0.02 -16.91 -0.40
CA LYS A 79 -0.10 -17.78 -1.57
C LYS A 79 1.28 -18.32 -1.93
#